data_AF-X6NIR2-F1
#
_entry.id   AF-X6NIR2-F1
#
_cell.length_a   1.000
_cell.length_b   1.000
_cell.length_c   1.000
_cell.angle_alpha   90.00
_cell.angle_beta   90.00
_cell.angle_gamma   90.00
#
_symmetry.space_group_name_H-M   'P 1'
#
loop_
_entity.id
_entity.type
_entity.pdbx_description
1 polymer ?
#
loop_
_entity_poly.entity_id
_entity_poly.type
_entity_poly.pdbx_seq_one_letter_code
_entity_poly.pdbx_strand_id
1 'polypeptide(L)'
;MQMVLRVNKERERDTDSGVESVFDDIATGSGIRKEAAADIYCDFGVSVVPTECPSVQDTPTLEPYLNPSDVRTVVHANPFFYNDSINSSANTNTNTNTNTDANTDTVVTYTKMCNNYLSTFDVTLKNCMLEENNDEQTLKSLLCEIISNGYLCDVVDSKVTLEPEKIKAIKKELRYSSKNSHKLKLNENVLVFLKQVKYVFRCNAHKRMGFPLSLSHICALLLYCTKSCSVQFSKKQSQMLQQKVVRNAKSKRESFEKWRWFDCCLHQAIHILSAREQRQKCAVHLFCGLRNVKFRNIEHEFMLGYFARYVYTYYDENVARKIRGKSGSVLKFHPSMRRALGIQSCDVSWLLASSHQGNKEVEPVVKMERDTENERVVINQGVVFARSLYVTENANANANASDTTLLKRAWNAQIESQDEKTQTILLTSSEYDRFLTQTLKISNLWNDTIDANVIYVALCLSNGDVEQATQLLGRFLFWKTVDDNKNLFAQCSNQFTHFCWNPHVNLFLLFVEDTCVLPNSPVALDAVQRATLFSLAGLPYVSK
;
A
#
# COMPACT_ATOMS: atom_id res chain seq x y z
N MET A 1 -23.38 7.22 28.57
CA MET A 1 -23.66 5.82 28.93
C MET A 1 -22.40 5.02 28.65
N GLN A 2 -21.56 4.79 29.66
CA GLN A 2 -20.27 4.10 29.53
C GLN A 2 -20.48 2.60 29.76
N MET A 3 -20.14 1.77 28.77
CA MET A 3 -20.07 0.32 28.94
C MET A 3 -18.60 -0.09 28.85
N VAL A 4 -18.07 -0.48 30.01
CA VAL A 4 -16.74 -1.06 30.22
C VAL A 4 -16.91 -2.57 30.12
N LEU A 5 -16.27 -3.22 29.14
CA LEU A 5 -16.22 -4.68 29.06
C LEU A 5 -15.04 -5.20 29.87
N ARG A 6 -15.37 -5.92 30.96
CA ARG A 6 -14.48 -6.76 31.77
C ARG A 6 -14.18 -8.06 31.02
N VAL A 7 -12.93 -8.50 31.04
CA VAL A 7 -12.56 -9.88 30.69
C VAL A 7 -12.59 -10.71 31.97
N ASN A 8 -13.51 -11.67 32.05
CA ASN A 8 -13.49 -12.74 33.05
C ASN A 8 -12.42 -13.76 32.68
N LYS A 9 -11.52 -14.04 33.62
CA LYS A 9 -10.60 -15.18 33.57
C LYS A 9 -11.27 -16.31 34.36
N GLU A 10 -11.80 -17.30 33.66
CA GLU A 10 -12.21 -18.56 34.30
C GLU A 10 -10.96 -19.25 34.86
N ARG A 11 -11.05 -19.65 36.13
CA ARG A 11 -10.01 -20.36 36.87
C ARG A 11 -10.62 -21.69 37.25
N GLU A 12 -10.05 -22.77 36.72
CA GLU A 12 -10.32 -24.13 37.18
C GLU A 12 -10.03 -24.20 38.68
N ARG A 13 -11.01 -24.72 39.43
CA ARG A 13 -10.88 -25.02 40.86
C ARG A 13 -10.55 -26.50 40.97
N ASP A 14 -9.31 -26.80 41.32
CA ASP A 14 -9.01 -27.98 42.12
C ASP A 14 -9.34 -27.68 43.57
N THR A 15 -10.19 -28.53 44.15
CA THR A 15 -10.49 -28.59 45.57
C THR A 15 -9.38 -29.35 46.28
N ASP A 16 -8.70 -28.73 47.25
CA ASP A 16 -8.42 -29.43 48.50
C ASP A 16 -8.18 -28.46 49.67
N SER A 17 -8.49 -29.01 50.83
CA SER A 17 -8.73 -28.52 52.19
C SER A 17 -7.59 -27.79 52.93
N GLY A 18 -7.97 -27.05 54.00
CA GLY A 18 -7.16 -26.98 55.23
C GLY A 18 -6.87 -25.62 55.87
N VAL A 19 -7.77 -25.16 56.76
CA VAL A 19 -7.56 -24.69 58.15
C VAL A 19 -6.43 -23.68 58.51
N GLU A 20 -6.87 -22.56 59.12
CA GLU A 20 -6.29 -21.64 60.14
C GLU A 20 -4.83 -21.14 60.07
N SER A 21 -4.65 -19.82 60.14
CA SER A 21 -4.21 -19.10 61.37
C SER A 21 -3.63 -17.70 61.07
N VAL A 22 -3.43 -16.96 62.17
CA VAL A 22 -3.27 -15.51 62.37
C VAL A 22 -1.81 -15.03 62.18
N PHE A 23 -1.61 -13.83 61.62
CA PHE A 23 -0.77 -12.70 62.12
C PHE A 23 -0.12 -11.84 61.00
N ASP A 24 -0.34 -10.53 61.20
CA ASP A 24 0.38 -9.28 60.90
C ASP A 24 1.56 -9.14 59.89
N ASP A 25 1.55 -7.91 59.36
CA ASP A 25 2.68 -7.04 58.97
C ASP A 25 3.09 -6.86 57.49
N ILE A 26 2.67 -5.70 56.97
CA ILE A 26 3.47 -4.62 56.37
C ILE A 26 4.60 -5.03 55.42
N ALA A 27 4.38 -4.80 54.12
CA ALA A 27 5.25 -3.90 53.32
C ALA A 27 4.64 -3.63 51.95
N THR A 28 4.46 -2.35 51.68
CA THR A 28 4.02 -1.72 50.44
C THR A 28 4.94 -2.04 49.26
N GLY A 29 4.50 -2.95 48.38
CA GLY A 29 5.06 -3.14 47.05
C GLY A 29 3.99 -2.87 46.00
N SER A 30 3.91 -1.63 45.50
CA SER A 30 3.02 -1.27 44.39
C SER A 30 3.51 -1.92 43.10
N GLY A 31 3.16 -3.19 42.90
CA GLY A 31 3.35 -3.91 41.65
C GLY A 31 2.38 -3.37 40.60
N ILE A 32 2.81 -2.32 39.89
CA ILE A 32 2.16 -1.92 38.63
C ILE A 32 2.38 -3.06 37.63
N ARG A 33 1.38 -3.92 37.51
CA ARG A 33 1.29 -4.93 36.44
C ARG A 33 1.19 -4.19 35.11
N LYS A 34 2.24 -4.30 34.29
CA LYS A 34 2.21 -3.87 32.89
C LYS A 34 1.26 -4.78 32.12
N GLU A 35 0.16 -4.23 31.63
CA GLU A 35 -0.63 -4.83 30.58
C GLU A 35 0.21 -4.86 29.29
N ALA A 36 0.47 -6.07 28.79
CA ALA A 36 1.17 -6.27 27.53
C ALA A 36 0.19 -6.04 26.38
N ALA A 37 0.28 -4.88 25.72
CA ALA A 37 -0.13 -4.79 24.33
C ALA A 37 0.83 -5.69 23.53
N ALA A 38 0.29 -6.64 22.77
CA ALA A 38 1.09 -7.47 21.87
C ALA A 38 1.74 -6.55 20.83
N ASP A 39 3.04 -6.34 20.97
CA ASP A 39 3.79 -5.59 19.98
C ASP A 39 3.92 -6.42 18.70
N ILE A 40 3.30 -5.96 17.61
CA ILE A 40 3.51 -6.53 16.28
C ILE A 40 4.87 -6.05 15.78
N TYR A 41 5.95 -6.65 16.24
CA TYR A 41 7.27 -6.47 15.61
C TYR A 41 7.42 -7.50 14.49
N CYS A 42 7.73 -7.04 13.28
CA CYS A 42 8.70 -7.79 12.49
C CYS A 42 10.05 -7.47 13.17
N ASP A 43 10.36 -8.19 14.25
CA ASP A 43 11.60 -7.92 14.98
C ASP A 43 12.75 -8.50 14.15
N PHE A 44 13.65 -7.62 13.71
CA PHE A 44 14.81 -7.95 12.87
C PHE A 44 16.10 -8.16 13.71
N GLY A 45 15.99 -8.43 15.02
CA GLY A 45 17.14 -8.64 15.94
C GLY A 45 17.57 -10.11 16.11
N VAL A 46 18.88 -10.33 16.34
CA VAL A 46 19.61 -11.62 16.40
C VAL A 46 20.01 -12.00 17.84
N SER A 47 20.11 -13.30 18.13
CA SER A 47 20.80 -13.91 19.30
C SER A 47 21.64 -15.12 18.82
N VAL A 48 22.83 -15.32 19.39
CA VAL A 48 23.96 -16.15 18.87
C VAL A 48 24.10 -17.49 19.60
N VAL A 49 24.17 -18.62 18.87
CA VAL A 49 24.78 -19.91 19.29
C VAL A 49 25.25 -20.69 18.04
N PRO A 50 26.44 -21.33 18.01
CA PRO A 50 27.02 -21.94 16.80
C PRO A 50 26.68 -23.43 16.68
N THR A 51 26.56 -23.95 15.44
CA THR A 51 27.04 -25.29 15.02
C THR A 51 26.76 -25.59 13.53
N GLU A 52 27.53 -26.56 13.03
CA GLU A 52 28.02 -26.81 11.67
C GLU A 52 26.99 -27.42 10.67
N CYS A 53 27.23 -27.22 9.37
CA CYS A 53 26.52 -27.86 8.26
C CYS A 53 27.48 -28.64 7.34
N PRO A 54 27.02 -29.73 6.69
CA PRO A 54 27.64 -30.28 5.50
C PRO A 54 26.88 -29.94 4.21
N SER A 55 27.63 -30.02 3.11
CA SER A 55 27.36 -29.64 1.71
C SER A 55 26.60 -30.70 0.89
N VAL A 56 26.12 -30.28 -0.31
CA VAL A 56 26.32 -30.91 -1.66
C VAL A 56 25.07 -30.93 -2.59
N GLN A 57 25.23 -30.31 -3.79
CA GLN A 57 24.75 -30.60 -5.19
C GLN A 57 23.24 -30.79 -5.49
N ASP A 58 22.70 -30.60 -6.70
CA ASP A 58 23.01 -29.95 -7.98
C ASP A 58 21.64 -29.90 -8.71
N THR A 59 21.32 -28.87 -9.49
CA THR A 59 20.09 -28.81 -10.31
C THR A 59 20.39 -28.58 -11.79
N PRO A 60 19.60 -29.18 -12.71
CA PRO A 60 19.85 -29.08 -14.14
C PRO A 60 19.13 -27.91 -14.84
N THR A 61 19.75 -27.50 -15.94
CA THR A 61 19.47 -26.43 -16.89
C THR A 61 18.23 -26.66 -17.77
N LEU A 62 17.52 -25.58 -18.13
CA LEU A 62 16.52 -25.55 -19.19
C LEU A 62 16.78 -24.37 -20.14
N GLU A 63 16.68 -24.65 -21.45
CA GLU A 63 16.99 -23.80 -22.61
C GLU A 63 15.91 -22.73 -22.92
N PRO A 64 16.24 -21.70 -23.74
CA PRO A 64 15.49 -20.44 -23.83
C PRO A 64 14.50 -20.37 -24.99
N TYR A 65 13.37 -19.70 -24.77
CA TYR A 65 12.41 -19.33 -25.83
C TYR A 65 12.52 -17.84 -26.23
N LEU A 66 12.80 -17.66 -27.52
CA LEU A 66 12.32 -16.67 -28.49
C LEU A 66 12.27 -15.17 -28.14
N ASN A 67 13.10 -14.45 -28.89
CA ASN A 67 13.19 -13.00 -29.09
C ASN A 67 12.07 -12.51 -30.04
N PRO A 68 11.52 -11.31 -29.83
CA PRO A 68 11.16 -10.45 -30.96
C PRO A 68 11.74 -9.04 -30.81
N SER A 69 12.72 -8.77 -31.67
CA SER A 69 13.21 -7.43 -32.02
C SER A 69 12.19 -6.72 -32.91
N ASP A 70 12.29 -5.38 -32.94
CA ASP A 70 11.66 -4.44 -33.88
C ASP A 70 10.36 -3.75 -33.43
N VAL A 71 10.52 -2.71 -32.59
CA VAL A 71 9.62 -1.54 -32.64
C VAL A 71 10.45 -0.25 -32.56
N ARG A 72 10.39 0.53 -33.63
CA ARG A 72 11.00 1.85 -33.81
C ARG A 72 10.45 2.85 -32.79
N THR A 73 11.33 3.61 -32.15
CA THR A 73 10.98 4.65 -31.18
C THR A 73 10.64 5.96 -31.88
N VAL A 74 9.40 6.41 -31.78
CA VAL A 74 9.00 7.80 -32.08
C VAL A 74 8.91 8.53 -30.74
N VAL A 75 9.69 9.60 -30.60
CA VAL A 75 9.73 10.45 -29.39
C VAL A 75 8.72 11.58 -29.59
N HIS A 76 7.63 11.58 -28.81
CA HIS A 76 6.83 12.78 -28.59
C HIS A 76 6.83 13.13 -27.11
N ALA A 77 7.28 14.35 -26.81
CA ALA A 77 7.12 15.00 -25.53
C ALA A 77 5.64 15.37 -25.33
N ASN A 78 5.10 15.16 -24.13
CA ASN A 78 3.75 15.59 -23.78
C ASN A 78 3.75 16.20 -22.37
N PRO A 79 3.36 17.47 -22.19
CA PRO A 79 3.17 18.06 -20.87
C PRO A 79 1.71 18.51 -20.70
N PHE A 80 0.89 17.85 -19.88
CA PHE A 80 -0.37 18.46 -19.43
C PHE A 80 -0.76 18.01 -18.02
N PHE A 81 -0.75 18.98 -17.09
CA PHE A 81 -1.67 19.07 -15.96
C PHE A 81 -2.74 20.08 -16.36
N TYR A 82 -3.99 19.65 -16.49
CA TYR A 82 -5.12 20.55 -16.71
C TYR A 82 -5.64 21.03 -15.35
N ASN A 83 -5.76 22.35 -15.23
CA ASN A 83 -6.36 23.02 -14.08
C ASN A 83 -7.16 24.20 -14.63
N ASP A 84 -8.44 23.99 -14.92
CA ASP A 84 -9.36 25.07 -15.24
C ASP A 84 -10.57 25.04 -14.30
N SER A 85 -10.70 26.12 -13.53
CA SER A 85 -11.81 26.45 -12.67
C SER A 85 -13.01 26.91 -13.50
N ILE A 86 -14.13 26.18 -13.44
CA ILE A 86 -15.41 26.67 -13.95
C ILE A 86 -16.23 27.18 -12.75
N ASN A 87 -16.32 28.49 -12.61
CA ASN A 87 -17.37 29.16 -11.84
C ASN A 87 -18.52 29.50 -12.79
N SER A 88 -19.68 28.89 -12.58
CA SER A 88 -20.95 29.34 -13.18
C SER A 88 -22.06 29.15 -12.15
N SER A 89 -22.48 30.27 -11.57
CA SER A 89 -23.67 30.39 -10.75
C SER A 89 -24.85 30.82 -11.63
N ALA A 90 -25.84 29.94 -11.81
CA ALA A 90 -27.18 30.33 -12.24
C ALA A 90 -28.19 29.60 -11.36
N ASN A 91 -28.92 30.39 -10.57
CA ASN A 91 -29.86 29.96 -9.55
C ASN A 91 -31.27 30.05 -10.16
N THR A 92 -31.91 28.92 -10.46
CA THR A 92 -33.33 28.88 -10.82
C THR A 92 -34.04 27.82 -9.98
N ASN A 93 -34.72 28.27 -8.94
CA ASN A 93 -35.66 27.49 -8.15
C ASN A 93 -36.92 27.21 -8.98
N THR A 94 -37.16 25.95 -9.32
CA THR A 94 -38.50 25.46 -9.63
C THR A 94 -38.75 24.19 -8.82
N ASN A 95 -39.74 24.28 -7.93
CA ASN A 95 -40.20 23.21 -7.06
C ASN A 95 -41.18 22.35 -7.86
N THR A 96 -40.76 21.15 -8.25
CA THR A 96 -41.66 20.09 -8.72
C THR A 96 -41.38 18.81 -7.94
N ASN A 97 -42.30 18.48 -7.04
CA ASN A 97 -42.37 17.18 -6.37
C ASN A 97 -42.55 16.08 -7.43
N THR A 98 -41.49 15.33 -7.68
CA THR A 98 -41.56 14.02 -8.34
C THR A 98 -40.84 13.03 -7.43
N ASN A 99 -41.46 11.87 -7.20
CA ASN A 99 -40.81 10.74 -6.55
C ASN A 99 -39.58 10.37 -7.38
N THR A 100 -38.40 10.80 -6.94
CA THR A 100 -37.13 10.49 -7.61
C THR A 100 -36.69 9.08 -7.24
N ASP A 101 -36.49 8.28 -8.28
CA ASP A 101 -35.99 6.91 -8.26
C ASP A 101 -34.70 6.77 -7.45
N ALA A 102 -34.63 5.73 -6.61
CA ALA A 102 -33.48 5.38 -5.77
C ALA A 102 -32.20 5.01 -6.57
N ASN A 103 -32.20 5.11 -7.89
CA ASN A 103 -31.10 4.70 -8.77
C ASN A 103 -30.10 5.84 -9.08
N THR A 104 -30.46 7.11 -8.87
CA THR A 104 -29.56 8.26 -9.14
C THR A 104 -28.50 8.47 -8.07
N ASP A 105 -28.68 7.94 -6.86
CA ASP A 105 -27.78 8.19 -5.73
C ASP A 105 -26.41 7.50 -5.86
N THR A 106 -26.24 6.56 -6.78
CA THR A 106 -25.22 5.52 -6.59
C THR A 106 -24.02 5.60 -7.52
N VAL A 107 -24.21 5.99 -8.78
CA VAL A 107 -23.10 6.50 -9.63
C VAL A 107 -22.53 7.77 -9.00
N VAL A 108 -23.40 8.59 -8.39
CA VAL A 108 -23.01 9.72 -7.55
C VAL A 108 -22.16 9.25 -6.39
N THR A 109 -22.55 8.18 -5.68
CA THR A 109 -21.77 7.66 -4.54
C THR A 109 -20.38 7.17 -4.95
N TYR A 110 -20.22 6.41 -6.04
CA TYR A 110 -18.91 5.91 -6.47
C TYR A 110 -18.01 7.02 -7.03
N THR A 111 -18.58 7.90 -7.85
CA THR A 111 -17.88 9.08 -8.39
C THR A 111 -17.48 10.04 -7.26
N LYS A 112 -18.38 10.29 -6.30
CA LYS A 112 -18.11 11.08 -5.10
C LYS A 112 -17.08 10.39 -4.20
N MET A 113 -17.09 9.06 -4.07
CA MET A 113 -16.07 8.33 -3.33
C MET A 113 -14.69 8.46 -3.98
N CYS A 114 -14.59 8.31 -5.31
CA CYS A 114 -13.33 8.49 -6.02
C CYS A 114 -12.85 9.95 -5.99
N ASN A 115 -13.75 10.92 -6.21
CA ASN A 115 -13.43 12.34 -6.16
C ASN A 115 -13.05 12.79 -4.76
N ASN A 116 -13.73 12.30 -3.71
CA ASN A 116 -13.35 12.56 -2.32
C ASN A 116 -12.03 11.90 -1.98
N TYR A 117 -11.78 10.69 -2.50
CA TYR A 117 -10.50 10.02 -2.32
C TYR A 117 -9.37 10.86 -2.93
N LEU A 118 -9.52 11.30 -4.19
CA LEU A 118 -8.53 12.12 -4.89
C LEU A 118 -8.35 13.51 -4.25
N SER A 119 -9.44 14.19 -3.87
CA SER A 119 -9.39 15.56 -3.33
C SER A 119 -8.87 15.61 -1.89
N THR A 120 -9.27 14.67 -1.03
CA THR A 120 -8.84 14.65 0.38
C THR A 120 -7.40 14.17 0.50
N PHE A 121 -7.00 13.22 -0.35
CA PHE A 121 -5.62 12.78 -0.46
C PHE A 121 -4.70 13.95 -0.84
N ASP A 122 -5.16 14.80 -1.77
CA ASP A 122 -4.43 15.97 -2.21
C ASP A 122 -4.19 16.93 -1.02
N VAL A 123 -5.20 17.35 -0.25
CA VAL A 123 -5.03 18.42 0.77
C VAL A 123 -3.92 18.17 1.81
N THR A 124 -3.85 17.00 2.45
CA THR A 124 -2.85 16.73 3.51
C THR A 124 -1.43 16.61 2.95
N LEU A 125 -1.28 16.00 1.77
CA LEU A 125 -0.01 15.86 1.07
C LEU A 125 0.44 17.17 0.44
N LYS A 126 -0.49 17.89 -0.17
CA LYS A 126 -0.34 19.23 -0.73
C LYS A 126 0.10 20.21 0.35
N ASN A 127 -0.44 20.16 1.57
CA ASN A 127 0.06 20.99 2.67
C ASN A 127 1.50 20.66 3.10
N CYS A 128 2.00 19.45 2.85
CA CYS A 128 3.42 19.13 3.05
C CYS A 128 4.31 19.54 1.86
N MET A 129 3.72 19.83 0.70
CA MET A 129 4.43 20.04 -0.58
C MET A 129 4.33 21.48 -1.11
N LEU A 130 3.27 22.21 -0.76
CA LEU A 130 3.04 23.60 -1.18
C LEU A 130 4.13 24.55 -0.72
N GLU A 131 4.96 24.15 0.25
CA GLU A 131 6.05 24.99 0.74
C GLU A 131 7.30 24.92 -0.13
N GLU A 132 7.53 23.88 -0.96
CA GLU A 132 8.79 23.72 -1.69
C GLU A 132 8.64 22.92 -3.00
N ASN A 133 8.39 23.58 -4.14
CA ASN A 133 8.47 23.00 -5.50
C ASN A 133 9.91 22.61 -5.94
N ASN A 134 10.83 22.39 -4.99
CA ASN A 134 12.23 22.12 -5.27
C ASN A 134 12.61 20.73 -4.75
N ASP A 135 12.69 19.75 -5.64
CA ASP A 135 13.11 18.38 -5.36
C ASP A 135 14.44 18.30 -4.58
N GLU A 136 15.40 19.19 -4.86
CA GLU A 136 16.68 19.22 -4.14
C GLU A 136 16.46 19.58 -2.68
N GLN A 137 15.55 20.50 -2.42
CA GLN A 137 15.24 20.96 -1.09
C GLN A 137 14.46 19.92 -0.30
N THR A 138 13.49 19.24 -0.90
CA THR A 138 12.81 18.08 -0.29
C THR A 138 13.82 16.98 0.06
N LEU A 139 14.78 16.70 -0.84
CA LEU A 139 15.84 15.72 -0.59
C LEU A 139 16.75 16.15 0.57
N LYS A 140 17.11 17.45 0.67
CA LYS A 140 17.86 17.98 1.81
C LYS A 140 17.10 17.83 3.12
N SER A 141 15.81 18.16 3.13
CA SER A 141 14.94 18.03 4.30
C SER A 141 14.83 16.58 4.76
N LEU A 142 14.61 15.65 3.82
CA LEU A 142 14.64 14.21 4.08
C LEU A 142 15.96 13.76 4.71
N LEU A 143 17.10 14.08 4.10
CA LEU A 143 18.41 13.63 4.60
C LEU A 143 18.78 14.28 5.94
N CYS A 144 18.45 15.56 6.14
CA CYS A 144 18.59 16.20 7.44
C CYS A 144 17.77 15.49 8.53
N GLU A 145 16.55 15.07 8.20
CA GLU A 145 15.69 14.32 9.11
C GLU A 145 16.35 12.98 9.51
N ILE A 146 16.80 12.18 8.54
CA ILE A 146 17.52 10.91 8.76
C ILE A 146 18.75 11.11 9.65
N ILE A 147 19.57 12.13 9.37
CA ILE A 147 20.78 12.45 10.14
C ILE A 147 20.43 12.91 11.56
N SER A 148 19.36 13.69 11.72
CA SER A 148 18.93 14.21 13.02
C SER A 148 18.40 13.11 13.94
N ASN A 149 17.79 12.07 13.36
CA ASN A 149 17.34 10.87 14.06
C ASN A 149 18.46 9.87 14.36
N GLY A 150 19.71 10.18 14.03
CA GLY A 150 20.88 9.35 14.37
C GLY A 150 21.29 8.33 13.31
N TYR A 151 20.71 8.37 12.11
CA TYR A 151 20.96 7.40 11.03
C TYR A 151 21.96 7.94 9.98
N LEU A 152 22.99 8.65 10.42
CA LEU A 152 24.05 9.12 9.52
C LEU A 152 24.77 7.95 8.84
N CYS A 153 24.96 6.82 9.53
CA CYS A 153 25.59 5.62 8.98
C CYS A 153 24.83 5.05 7.76
N ASP A 154 23.50 5.13 7.75
CA ASP A 154 22.69 4.63 6.63
C ASP A 154 22.94 5.40 5.32
N VAL A 155 23.41 6.65 5.41
CA VAL A 155 23.62 7.54 4.25
C VAL A 155 25.09 7.75 3.87
N VAL A 156 26.05 7.49 4.76
CA VAL A 156 27.48 7.78 4.53
C VAL A 156 28.24 6.56 4.00
N ASP A 157 28.07 5.39 4.60
CA ASP A 157 28.50 4.06 4.12
C ASP A 157 28.15 3.07 5.25
N SER A 158 27.32 2.07 4.98
CA SER A 158 26.65 1.27 6.02
C SER A 158 27.55 0.27 6.74
N LYS A 159 28.80 0.06 6.30
CA LYS A 159 29.67 -0.99 6.86
C LYS A 159 30.47 -0.60 8.09
N VAL A 160 30.52 0.68 8.45
CA VAL A 160 31.42 1.17 9.50
C VAL A 160 30.65 1.87 10.61
N THR A 161 30.78 1.34 11.83
CA THR A 161 30.40 2.07 13.05
C THR A 161 31.20 3.37 13.11
N LEU A 162 30.51 4.51 13.09
CA LEU A 162 31.16 5.81 13.08
C LEU A 162 31.43 6.28 14.51
N GLU A 163 32.70 6.50 14.83
CA GLU A 163 33.09 7.15 16.07
C GLU A 163 32.50 8.57 16.21
N PRO A 164 32.17 9.05 17.43
CA PRO A 164 31.55 10.34 17.65
C PRO A 164 32.30 11.53 17.00
N GLU A 165 33.63 11.49 17.01
CA GLU A 165 34.48 12.51 16.38
C GLU A 165 34.33 12.54 14.87
N LYS A 166 34.25 11.35 14.24
CA LYS A 166 34.03 11.21 12.80
C LYS A 166 32.62 11.68 12.41
N ILE A 167 31.60 11.37 13.21
CA ILE A 167 30.24 11.90 13.03
C ILE A 167 30.26 13.44 13.04
N LYS A 168 30.96 14.06 14.00
CA LYS A 168 31.09 15.52 14.10
C LYS A 168 31.81 16.11 12.89
N ALA A 169 32.90 15.49 12.43
CA ALA A 169 33.64 15.90 11.24
C ALA A 169 32.78 15.83 9.97
N ILE A 170 32.05 14.72 9.76
CA ILE A 170 31.13 14.54 8.63
C ILE A 170 30.02 15.60 8.67
N LYS A 171 29.37 15.81 9.83
CA LYS A 171 28.32 16.83 9.96
C LYS A 171 28.84 18.24 9.64
N LYS A 172 30.08 18.56 10.04
CA LYS A 172 30.73 19.84 9.70
C LYS A 172 30.96 19.96 8.18
N GLU A 173 31.45 18.91 7.54
CA GLU A 173 31.68 18.89 6.08
C GLU A 173 30.37 19.06 5.29
N LEU A 174 29.31 18.38 5.72
CA LEU A 174 27.97 18.48 5.13
C LEU A 174 27.26 19.80 5.43
N ARG A 175 27.85 20.69 6.23
CA ARG A 175 27.19 21.91 6.74
C ARG A 175 25.85 21.60 7.40
N TYR A 176 25.76 20.46 8.08
CA TYR A 176 24.52 19.99 8.71
C TYR A 176 24.02 20.98 9.76
N SER A 177 22.73 21.31 9.68
CA SER A 177 22.02 22.10 10.69
C SER A 177 20.68 21.45 10.99
N SER A 178 20.46 21.09 12.26
CA SER A 178 19.18 20.51 12.69
C SER A 178 17.99 21.47 12.55
N LYS A 179 18.24 22.78 12.44
CA LYS A 179 17.20 23.82 12.34
C LYS A 179 16.96 24.29 10.91
N ASN A 180 17.85 23.98 9.97
CA ASN A 180 17.78 24.51 8.62
C ASN A 180 18.33 23.48 7.62
N SER A 181 17.43 22.75 6.97
CA SER A 181 17.76 21.75 5.96
C SER A 181 18.37 22.35 4.70
N HIS A 182 18.04 23.59 4.32
CA HIS A 182 18.57 24.23 3.11
C HIS A 182 20.10 24.35 3.11
N LYS A 183 20.71 24.43 4.29
CA LYS A 183 22.18 24.54 4.44
C LYS A 183 22.91 23.23 4.18
N LEU A 184 22.21 22.09 4.16
CA LEU A 184 22.83 20.79 3.94
C LEU A 184 23.47 20.74 2.54
N LYS A 185 24.76 20.47 2.48
CA LYS A 185 25.49 20.26 1.23
C LYS A 185 25.33 18.81 0.78
N LEU A 186 24.71 18.58 -0.37
CA LEU A 186 24.58 17.26 -0.98
C LEU A 186 25.91 16.82 -1.63
N ASN A 187 26.86 16.36 -0.82
CA ASN A 187 28.16 15.88 -1.28
C ASN A 187 28.13 14.34 -1.47
N GLU A 188 28.11 13.86 -2.71
CA GLU A 188 28.09 12.41 -3.04
C GLU A 188 29.34 11.64 -2.59
N ASN A 189 30.46 12.33 -2.34
CA ASN A 189 31.67 11.68 -1.82
C ASN A 189 31.53 11.34 -0.34
N VAL A 190 30.67 12.06 0.38
CA VAL A 190 30.38 11.83 1.80
C VAL A 190 29.10 11.03 1.95
N LEU A 191 28.04 11.42 1.24
CA LEU A 191 26.75 10.75 1.22
C LEU A 191 26.76 9.69 0.11
N VAL A 192 27.53 8.62 0.30
CA VAL A 192 27.70 7.58 -0.73
C VAL A 192 26.36 7.00 -1.16
N PHE A 193 25.36 6.97 -0.28
CA PHE A 193 24.00 6.56 -0.61
C PHE A 193 23.36 7.38 -1.74
N LEU A 194 23.70 8.66 -1.90
CA LEU A 194 23.20 9.49 -3.01
C LEU A 194 23.65 8.97 -4.38
N LYS A 195 24.82 8.33 -4.46
CA LYS A 195 25.27 7.70 -5.72
C LYS A 195 24.30 6.60 -6.13
N GLN A 196 23.85 5.79 -5.17
CA GLN A 196 22.84 4.75 -5.39
C GLN A 196 21.49 5.35 -5.80
N VAL A 197 21.04 6.41 -5.10
CA VAL A 197 19.79 7.12 -5.46
C VAL A 197 19.83 7.63 -6.90
N LYS A 198 20.92 8.30 -7.30
CA LYS A 198 21.09 8.82 -8.66
C LYS A 198 21.23 7.72 -9.71
N TYR A 199 21.87 6.61 -9.33
CA TYR A 199 21.96 5.43 -10.18
C TYR A 199 20.57 4.87 -10.49
N VAL A 200 19.77 4.62 -9.46
CA VAL A 200 18.39 4.12 -9.60
C VAL A 200 17.50 5.11 -10.35
N PHE A 201 17.66 6.42 -10.09
CA PHE A 201 16.95 7.45 -10.85
C PHE A 201 17.20 7.38 -12.36
N ARG A 202 18.42 7.05 -12.78
CA ARG A 202 18.80 6.94 -14.19
C ARG A 202 18.60 5.54 -14.78
N CYS A 203 18.10 4.57 -14.00
CA CYS A 203 17.98 3.20 -14.46
C CYS A 203 16.92 3.07 -15.58
N ASN A 204 17.08 2.07 -16.44
CA ASN A 204 16.18 1.85 -17.57
C ASN A 204 14.75 1.55 -17.15
N ALA A 205 14.54 0.90 -15.99
CA ALA A 205 13.20 0.65 -15.47
C ALA A 205 12.47 1.97 -15.15
N HIS A 206 13.13 2.88 -14.43
CA HIS A 206 12.57 4.21 -14.12
C HIS A 206 12.31 5.03 -15.39
N LYS A 207 13.24 4.97 -16.36
CA LYS A 207 13.07 5.61 -17.68
C LYS A 207 11.86 5.08 -18.44
N ARG A 208 11.64 3.75 -18.47
CA ARG A 208 10.48 3.12 -19.14
C ARG A 208 9.14 3.54 -18.53
N MET A 209 9.13 3.89 -17.24
CA MET A 209 7.95 4.45 -16.57
C MET A 209 7.75 5.95 -16.83
N GLY A 210 8.67 6.61 -17.53
CA GLY A 210 8.63 8.05 -17.81
C GLY A 210 9.21 8.92 -16.69
N PHE A 211 10.16 8.40 -15.90
CA PHE A 211 10.74 9.09 -14.73
C PHE A 211 9.72 9.66 -13.75
N PRO A 212 8.72 8.89 -13.29
CA PRO A 212 7.65 9.41 -12.46
C PRO A 212 8.10 9.85 -11.05
N LEU A 213 9.28 9.42 -10.58
CA LEU A 213 9.78 9.71 -9.24
C LEU A 213 10.92 10.73 -9.24
N SER A 214 10.88 11.66 -8.29
CA SER A 214 12.00 12.53 -7.97
C SER A 214 13.11 11.79 -7.22
N LEU A 215 14.24 12.47 -7.01
CA LEU A 215 15.34 11.92 -6.19
C LEU A 215 14.92 11.70 -4.73
N SER A 216 14.08 12.56 -4.15
CA SER A 216 13.59 12.41 -2.77
C SER A 216 12.68 11.17 -2.63
N HIS A 217 11.81 10.92 -3.62
CA HIS A 217 10.97 9.72 -3.66
C HIS A 217 11.81 8.43 -3.72
N ILE A 218 12.79 8.38 -4.63
CA ILE A 218 13.68 7.21 -4.75
C ILE A 218 14.53 7.03 -3.48
N CYS A 219 15.03 8.14 -2.92
CA CYS A 219 15.77 8.12 -1.66
C CYS A 219 14.93 7.51 -0.53
N ALA A 220 13.68 7.93 -0.37
CA ALA A 220 12.79 7.38 0.65
C ALA A 220 12.50 5.89 0.43
N LEU A 221 12.19 5.47 -0.80
CA LEU A 221 11.98 4.04 -1.08
C LEU A 221 13.22 3.19 -0.77
N LEU A 222 14.41 3.64 -1.17
CA LEU A 222 15.66 2.93 -0.90
C LEU A 222 15.97 2.90 0.61
N LEU A 223 15.78 4.00 1.33
CA LEU A 223 15.95 4.04 2.80
C LEU A 223 15.01 3.04 3.47
N TYR A 224 13.75 2.99 3.05
CA TYR A 224 12.77 2.07 3.62
C TYR A 224 13.11 0.60 3.32
N CYS A 225 13.54 0.29 2.10
CA CYS A 225 13.78 -1.09 1.69
C CYS A 225 15.15 -1.64 2.12
N THR A 226 16.17 -0.77 2.26
CA THR A 226 17.58 -1.23 2.35
C THR A 226 18.32 -0.78 3.61
N LYS A 227 17.76 0.13 4.42
CA LYS A 227 18.49 0.75 5.53
C LYS A 227 17.87 0.48 6.89
N SER A 228 18.69 0.60 7.93
CA SER A 228 18.33 0.28 9.30
C SER A 228 17.33 1.27 9.92
N CYS A 229 17.33 2.52 9.44
CA CYS A 229 16.37 3.56 9.84
C CYS A 229 14.91 3.13 9.64
N SER A 230 14.63 2.26 8.66
CA SER A 230 13.28 1.76 8.37
C SER A 230 12.66 0.99 9.54
N VAL A 231 13.47 0.24 10.30
CA VAL A 231 13.03 -0.52 11.48
C VAL A 231 12.54 0.41 12.57
N GLN A 232 13.30 1.48 12.82
CA GLN A 232 13.03 2.44 13.89
C GLN A 232 11.91 3.39 13.50
N PHE A 233 11.86 3.78 12.23
CA PHE A 233 10.71 4.46 11.64
C PHE A 233 9.42 3.63 11.83
N SER A 234 9.42 2.35 11.46
CA SER A 234 8.27 1.45 11.60
C SER A 234 7.86 1.27 13.08
N LYS A 235 8.84 1.14 13.99
CA LYS A 235 8.59 1.08 15.44
C LYS A 235 7.89 2.35 15.94
N LYS A 236 8.32 3.53 15.49
CA LYS A 236 7.71 4.81 15.88
C LYS A 236 6.29 4.94 15.35
N GLN A 237 6.02 4.51 14.12
CA GLN A 237 4.65 4.46 13.59
C GLN A 237 3.73 3.59 14.45
N SER A 238 4.19 2.40 14.86
CA SER A 238 3.43 1.53 15.78
C SER A 238 3.16 2.20 17.13
N GLN A 239 4.16 2.85 17.73
CA GLN A 239 4.01 3.55 19.01
C GLN A 239 2.99 4.69 18.91
N MET A 240 2.96 5.43 17.81
CA MET A 240 1.99 6.51 17.59
C MET A 240 0.55 6.02 17.56
N LEU A 241 0.32 4.81 17.09
CA LEU A 241 -1.02 4.21 17.04
C LEU A 241 -1.49 3.78 18.43
N GLN A 242 -0.61 3.15 19.21
CA GLN A 242 -0.89 2.74 20.58
C GLN A 242 -1.15 3.96 21.49
N GLN A 243 -0.42 5.07 21.30
CA GLN A 243 -0.57 6.28 22.12
C GLN A 243 -1.87 7.05 21.90
N LYS A 244 -2.68 6.73 20.88
CA LYS A 244 -4.01 7.35 20.67
C LYS A 244 -4.97 7.16 21.86
N VAL A 245 -4.70 6.19 22.73
CA VAL A 245 -5.50 5.92 23.94
C VAL A 245 -5.15 6.87 25.10
N VAL A 246 -3.99 7.55 25.06
CA VAL A 246 -3.51 8.43 26.14
C VAL A 246 -3.65 9.89 25.72
N ARG A 247 -4.41 10.68 26.50
CA ARG A 247 -4.95 12.02 26.18
C ARG A 247 -3.96 13.15 25.86
N ASN A 248 -2.66 12.90 25.68
CA ASN A 248 -1.69 13.99 25.47
C ASN A 248 -1.41 14.25 23.99
N ALA A 249 -2.20 15.14 23.37
CA ALA A 249 -2.05 15.54 21.96
C ALA A 249 -0.63 16.04 21.62
N LYS A 250 0.11 16.56 22.62
CA LYS A 250 1.47 17.07 22.46
C LYS A 250 2.48 15.99 22.07
N SER A 251 2.49 14.83 22.75
CA SER A 251 3.48 13.76 22.47
C SER A 251 3.27 13.12 21.11
N LYS A 252 2.02 13.06 20.64
CA LYS A 252 1.66 12.55 19.31
C LYS A 252 2.26 13.41 18.19
N ARG A 253 2.20 14.74 18.35
CA ARG A 253 2.75 15.69 17.38
C ARG A 253 4.28 15.57 17.30
N GLU A 254 4.95 15.49 18.44
CA GLU A 254 6.41 15.35 18.51
C GLU A 254 6.94 14.08 17.83
N SER A 255 6.21 12.96 17.89
CA SER A 255 6.63 11.72 17.22
C SER A 255 6.42 11.77 15.70
N PHE A 256 5.37 12.44 15.22
CA PHE A 256 5.15 12.63 13.77
C PHE A 256 6.19 13.58 13.18
N GLU A 257 6.48 14.67 13.88
CA GLU A 257 7.45 15.69 13.44
C GLU A 257 8.86 15.14 13.23
N LYS A 258 9.23 14.04 13.90
CA LYS A 258 10.54 13.39 13.74
C LYS A 258 10.72 12.68 12.41
N TRP A 259 9.66 12.17 11.79
CA TRP A 259 9.74 11.35 10.58
C TRP A 259 8.82 11.87 9.47
N ARG A 260 8.51 13.17 9.51
CA ARG A 260 7.52 13.79 8.64
C ARG A 260 7.96 13.72 7.18
N TRP A 261 9.21 14.09 6.88
CA TRP A 261 9.72 14.10 5.52
C TRP A 261 9.88 12.69 4.97
N PHE A 262 10.38 11.75 5.78
CA PHE A 262 10.53 10.37 5.38
C PHE A 262 9.18 9.72 5.08
N ASP A 263 8.20 9.89 5.96
CA ASP A 263 6.85 9.38 5.77
C ASP A 263 6.17 10.01 4.55
N CYS A 264 6.26 11.33 4.38
CA CYS A 264 5.66 12.04 3.25
C CYS A 264 6.24 11.58 1.91
N CYS A 265 7.58 11.59 1.78
CA CYS A 265 8.26 11.18 0.55
C CYS A 265 7.99 9.71 0.21
N LEU A 266 7.99 8.83 1.22
CA LEU A 266 7.72 7.40 1.03
C LEU A 266 6.28 7.17 0.57
N HIS A 267 5.32 7.83 1.21
CA HIS A 267 3.91 7.74 0.86
C HIS A 267 3.66 8.18 -0.58
N GLN A 268 4.22 9.33 -0.97
CA GLN A 268 4.10 9.87 -2.32
C GLN A 268 4.73 8.97 -3.36
N ALA A 269 5.91 8.44 -3.08
CA ALA A 269 6.58 7.53 -3.98
C ALA A 269 5.70 6.29 -4.26
N ILE A 270 5.12 5.69 -3.21
CA ILE A 270 4.20 4.55 -3.34
C ILE A 270 2.94 4.94 -4.11
N HIS A 271 2.34 6.10 -3.81
CA HIS A 271 1.16 6.59 -4.51
C HIS A 271 1.39 6.80 -6.00
N ILE A 272 2.46 7.51 -6.37
CA ILE A 272 2.83 7.79 -7.74
C ILE A 272 3.06 6.48 -8.50
N LEU A 273 3.85 5.56 -7.93
CA LEU A 273 4.08 4.25 -8.55
C LEU A 273 2.79 3.44 -8.65
N SER A 274 1.95 3.42 -7.62
CA SER A 274 0.66 2.71 -7.61
C SER A 274 -0.28 3.16 -8.73
N ALA A 275 -0.18 4.42 -9.18
CA ALA A 275 -0.95 4.96 -10.30
C ALA A 275 -0.31 4.67 -11.68
N ARG A 276 0.99 4.37 -11.72
CA ARG A 276 1.75 4.10 -12.96
C ARG A 276 1.94 2.61 -13.24
N GLU A 277 1.94 1.79 -12.19
CA GLU A 277 2.12 0.35 -12.29
C GLU A 277 0.86 -0.35 -12.84
N GLN A 278 1.09 -1.40 -13.64
CA GLN A 278 0.05 -2.27 -14.15
C GLN A 278 -0.38 -3.29 -13.09
N ARG A 279 -0.88 -2.82 -11.95
CA ARG A 279 -1.26 -3.66 -10.79
C ARG A 279 -2.27 -4.75 -11.15
N GLN A 280 -3.11 -4.51 -12.15
CA GLN A 280 -4.07 -5.47 -12.71
C GLN A 280 -3.41 -6.73 -13.29
N LYS A 281 -2.16 -6.64 -13.77
CA LYS A 281 -1.40 -7.81 -14.26
C LYS A 281 -0.80 -8.66 -13.14
N CYS A 282 -0.80 -8.17 -11.91
CA CYS A 282 -0.31 -8.94 -10.78
C CYS A 282 -1.33 -10.02 -10.43
N ALA A 283 -1.05 -11.26 -10.84
CA ALA A 283 -1.86 -12.44 -10.51
C ALA A 283 -1.30 -13.24 -9.32
N VAL A 284 -0.14 -12.84 -8.80
CA VAL A 284 0.58 -13.59 -7.77
C VAL A 284 0.19 -13.14 -6.37
N HIS A 285 0.11 -14.11 -5.46
CA HIS A 285 0.01 -13.84 -4.03
C HIS A 285 1.32 -13.23 -3.52
N LEU A 286 1.22 -12.39 -2.50
CA LEU A 286 2.37 -11.85 -1.80
C LEU A 286 2.35 -12.33 -0.35
N PHE A 287 3.52 -12.34 0.29
CA PHE A 287 3.67 -12.92 1.62
C PHE A 287 4.42 -11.98 2.56
N CYS A 288 4.06 -11.95 3.83
CA CYS A 288 4.78 -11.22 4.87
C CYS A 288 4.88 -12.05 6.15
N GLY A 289 6.09 -12.26 6.66
CA GLY A 289 6.33 -12.98 7.90
C GLY A 289 6.23 -12.06 9.12
N LEU A 290 5.45 -12.47 10.11
CA LEU A 290 5.34 -11.84 11.43
C LEU A 290 5.93 -12.76 12.48
N ARG A 291 7.07 -12.37 13.07
CA ARG A 291 7.78 -13.18 14.06
C ARG A 291 7.08 -13.12 15.42
N ASN A 292 6.85 -14.27 16.04
CA ASN A 292 6.25 -14.38 17.39
C ASN A 292 4.87 -13.72 17.54
N VAL A 293 4.15 -13.46 16.45
CA VAL A 293 2.79 -12.90 16.49
C VAL A 293 1.80 -13.97 16.03
N LYS A 294 0.82 -14.30 16.88
CA LYS A 294 -0.35 -15.10 16.51
C LYS A 294 -1.61 -14.36 16.96
N PHE A 295 -2.60 -14.32 16.11
CA PHE A 295 -3.84 -13.60 16.34
C PHE A 295 -4.85 -14.57 16.94
N ARG A 296 -5.41 -14.22 18.11
CA ARG A 296 -6.44 -15.05 18.76
C ARG A 296 -7.80 -14.80 18.16
N ASN A 297 -8.08 -13.55 17.82
CA ASN A 297 -9.32 -13.12 17.19
C ASN A 297 -9.00 -12.10 16.10
N ILE A 298 -8.91 -12.60 14.87
CA ILE A 298 -8.61 -11.79 13.69
C ILE A 298 -9.66 -10.70 13.49
N GLU A 299 -10.94 -10.98 13.75
CA GLU A 299 -11.99 -9.98 13.57
C GLU A 299 -11.75 -8.78 14.47
N HIS A 300 -11.40 -9.00 15.74
CA HIS A 300 -11.13 -7.93 16.70
C HIS A 300 -9.82 -7.18 16.38
N GLU A 301 -8.77 -7.92 16.01
CA GLU A 301 -7.44 -7.35 15.77
C GLU A 301 -7.34 -6.60 14.42
N PHE A 302 -8.19 -6.96 13.45
CA PHE A 302 -8.24 -6.34 12.12
C PHE A 302 -9.52 -5.54 11.87
N MET A 303 -10.23 -5.15 12.93
CA MET A 303 -11.55 -4.48 12.85
C MET A 303 -11.62 -3.25 11.94
N LEU A 304 -10.48 -2.66 11.60
CA LEU A 304 -10.45 -1.40 10.89
C LEU A 304 -10.09 -1.54 9.41
N GLY A 305 -9.59 -2.71 8.98
CA GLY A 305 -9.30 -3.00 7.57
C GLY A 305 -8.40 -1.97 6.89
N TYR A 306 -7.39 -1.46 7.60
CA TYR A 306 -6.42 -0.49 7.08
C TYR A 306 -5.00 -0.81 7.57
N PHE A 307 -3.99 -0.38 6.81
CA PHE A 307 -2.60 -0.55 7.22
C PHE A 307 -2.16 0.61 8.10
N ALA A 308 -1.86 0.30 9.35
CA ALA A 308 -1.45 1.32 10.31
C ALA A 308 0.02 1.78 10.07
N ARG A 309 0.80 0.95 9.38
CA ARG A 309 2.19 1.18 8.98
C ARG A 309 2.40 0.68 7.55
N TYR A 310 3.54 1.03 6.96
CA TYR A 310 3.95 0.43 5.69
C TYR A 310 4.19 -1.08 5.86
N VAL A 311 3.84 -1.86 4.85
CA VAL A 311 4.02 -3.32 4.87
C VAL A 311 4.85 -3.75 3.68
N TYR A 312 6.02 -4.32 3.94
CA TYR A 312 6.85 -4.95 2.92
C TYR A 312 6.45 -6.42 2.75
N THR A 313 6.25 -6.84 1.51
CA THR A 313 5.83 -8.20 1.15
C THR A 313 6.76 -8.81 0.11
N TYR A 314 6.74 -10.13 0.01
CA TYR A 314 7.62 -10.94 -0.81
C TYR A 314 6.81 -11.79 -1.79
N TYR A 315 7.38 -12.06 -2.97
CA TYR A 315 6.78 -13.00 -3.92
C TYR A 315 6.97 -14.47 -3.48
N ASP A 316 8.07 -14.78 -2.80
CA ASP A 316 8.38 -16.12 -2.29
C ASP A 316 7.85 -16.32 -0.86
N GLU A 317 6.94 -17.28 -0.70
CA GLU A 317 6.40 -17.66 0.59
C GLU A 317 7.48 -18.17 1.56
N ASN A 318 8.52 -18.85 1.05
CA ASN A 318 9.60 -19.38 1.88
C ASN A 318 10.39 -18.25 2.55
N VAL A 319 10.60 -17.12 1.87
CA VAL A 319 11.22 -15.93 2.46
C VAL A 319 10.38 -15.40 3.62
N ALA A 320 9.05 -15.31 3.45
CA ALA A 320 8.16 -14.88 4.52
C ALA A 320 8.16 -15.87 5.71
N ARG A 321 8.18 -17.18 5.45
CA ARG A 321 8.28 -18.23 6.49
C ARG A 321 9.61 -18.15 7.25
N LYS A 322 10.73 -17.88 6.57
CA LYS A 322 12.04 -17.66 7.20
C LYS A 322 12.03 -16.43 8.10
N ILE A 323 11.43 -15.32 7.66
CA ILE A 323 11.31 -14.08 8.45
C ILE A 323 10.44 -14.30 9.69
N ARG A 324 9.30 -15.00 9.53
CA ARG A 324 8.44 -15.43 10.64
C ARG A 324 9.23 -16.22 11.67
N GLY A 325 10.16 -17.09 11.24
CA GLY A 325 10.94 -17.95 12.12
C GLY A 325 10.15 -19.17 12.61
N LYS A 326 10.49 -19.66 13.81
CA LYS A 326 9.93 -20.90 14.38
C LYS A 326 8.45 -20.79 14.79
N SER A 327 8.00 -19.60 15.17
CA SER A 327 6.61 -19.34 15.56
C SER A 327 6.16 -17.94 15.10
N GLY A 328 4.86 -17.80 14.86
CA GLY A 328 4.27 -16.54 14.42
C GLY A 328 3.28 -16.72 13.28
N SER A 329 3.08 -15.66 12.49
CA SER A 329 2.08 -15.65 11.41
C SER A 329 2.71 -15.36 10.05
N VAL A 330 2.14 -15.92 8.98
CA VAL A 330 2.38 -15.49 7.60
C VAL A 330 1.12 -14.79 7.10
N LEU A 331 1.25 -13.52 6.74
CA LEU A 331 0.20 -12.81 6.01
C LEU A 331 0.34 -13.15 4.53
N LYS A 332 -0.72 -13.69 3.95
CA LYS A 332 -0.86 -13.99 2.52
C LYS A 332 -1.80 -12.97 1.90
N PHE A 333 -1.28 -12.13 1.01
CA PHE A 333 -2.01 -11.09 0.34
C PHE A 333 -2.55 -11.64 -0.97
N HIS A 334 -3.87 -11.73 -1.08
CA HIS A 334 -4.53 -12.06 -2.33
C HIS A 334 -4.21 -10.99 -3.39
N PRO A 335 -4.09 -11.36 -4.68
CA PRO A 335 -3.85 -10.40 -5.76
C PRO A 335 -4.81 -9.19 -5.78
N SER A 336 -6.05 -9.36 -5.30
CA SER A 336 -7.02 -8.27 -5.19
C SER A 336 -6.57 -7.13 -4.28
N MET A 337 -5.68 -7.38 -3.31
CA MET A 337 -5.12 -6.37 -2.41
C MET A 337 -4.34 -5.30 -3.17
N ARG A 338 -3.55 -5.68 -4.17
CA ARG A 338 -2.83 -4.70 -5.01
C ARG A 338 -3.74 -3.95 -5.93
N ARG A 339 -4.91 -4.50 -6.26
CA ARG A 339 -5.85 -3.94 -7.25
C ARG A 339 -6.96 -3.12 -6.62
N ALA A 340 -7.04 -3.03 -5.30
CA ALA A 340 -8.14 -2.36 -4.64
C ALA A 340 -7.95 -0.84 -4.56
N LEU A 341 -9.05 -0.12 -4.67
CA LEU A 341 -9.11 1.32 -4.40
C LEU A 341 -8.79 1.54 -2.92
N GLY A 342 -7.95 2.53 -2.63
CA GLY A 342 -7.55 2.84 -1.27
C GLY A 342 -6.39 2.01 -0.72
N ILE A 343 -6.01 0.92 -1.38
CA ILE A 343 -4.81 0.13 -1.03
C ILE A 343 -3.69 0.47 -2.01
N GLN A 344 -2.91 1.48 -1.66
CA GLN A 344 -1.76 1.89 -2.47
C GLN A 344 -0.60 0.91 -2.23
N SER A 345 0.00 0.46 -3.33
CA SER A 345 1.18 -0.40 -3.28
C SER A 345 2.06 -0.18 -4.49
N CYS A 346 3.36 -0.44 -4.34
CA CYS A 346 4.31 -0.39 -5.44
C CYS A 346 5.27 -1.58 -5.41
N ASP A 347 5.62 -2.07 -6.60
CA ASP A 347 6.70 -3.03 -6.79
C ASP A 347 8.05 -2.32 -6.69
N VAL A 348 8.89 -2.80 -5.77
CA VAL A 348 10.21 -2.23 -5.50
C VAL A 348 11.35 -3.11 -6.01
N SER A 349 11.05 -4.21 -6.70
CA SER A 349 12.06 -5.12 -7.26
C SER A 349 13.02 -4.42 -8.22
N TRP A 350 12.52 -3.46 -8.99
CA TRP A 350 13.33 -2.68 -9.94
C TRP A 350 14.32 -1.72 -9.27
N LEU A 351 14.11 -1.35 -7.99
CA LEU A 351 15.06 -0.53 -7.22
C LEU A 351 16.33 -1.32 -6.88
N LEU A 352 16.18 -2.64 -6.73
CA LEU A 352 17.22 -3.57 -6.26
C LEU A 352 17.74 -4.49 -7.36
N ALA A 353 17.12 -4.46 -8.54
CA ALA A 353 17.59 -5.17 -9.72
C ALA A 353 19.01 -4.66 -10.06
N SER A 354 20.01 -5.45 -9.66
CA SER A 354 21.41 -5.21 -9.95
C SER A 354 21.57 -5.10 -11.46
N SER A 355 22.00 -3.91 -11.89
CA SER A 355 22.82 -3.56 -13.06
C SER A 355 23.44 -4.68 -13.92
N HIS A 356 22.69 -5.69 -14.36
CA HIS A 356 23.13 -6.69 -15.34
C HIS A 356 23.03 -6.11 -16.76
N GLN A 357 23.71 -4.99 -16.98
CA GLN A 357 23.89 -4.42 -18.33
C GLN A 357 25.37 -4.39 -18.66
N GLY A 358 25.81 -5.43 -19.36
CA GLY A 358 27.15 -5.59 -19.90
C GLY A 358 27.95 -6.65 -19.15
N ASN A 359 28.69 -7.49 -19.88
CA ASN A 359 29.48 -8.67 -19.44
C ASN A 359 30.56 -8.42 -18.37
N LYS A 360 30.52 -7.32 -17.63
CA LYS A 360 31.27 -7.15 -16.39
C LYS A 360 30.28 -7.33 -15.27
N GLU A 361 30.43 -8.41 -14.50
CA GLU A 361 29.77 -8.57 -13.20
C GLU A 361 30.06 -7.33 -12.36
N VAL A 362 29.17 -6.34 -12.42
CA VAL A 362 29.10 -5.32 -11.38
C VAL A 362 28.45 -6.05 -10.23
N GLU A 363 29.25 -6.37 -9.20
CA GLU A 363 28.74 -6.97 -7.98
C GLU A 363 27.47 -6.23 -7.54
N PRO A 364 26.39 -6.94 -7.18
CA PRO A 364 25.15 -6.32 -6.75
C PRO A 364 25.47 -5.32 -5.63
N VAL A 365 25.20 -4.03 -5.89
CA VAL A 365 25.56 -2.88 -5.05
C VAL A 365 24.95 -2.97 -3.64
N VAL A 366 23.97 -3.87 -3.45
CA VAL A 366 23.40 -4.18 -2.14
C VAL A 366 23.32 -5.69 -1.96
N LYS A 367 24.43 -6.32 -1.56
CA LYS A 367 24.32 -7.54 -0.76
C LYS A 367 23.82 -7.09 0.61
N MET A 368 22.53 -7.26 0.89
CA MET A 368 22.04 -7.20 2.26
C MET A 368 22.63 -8.41 3.00
N GLU A 369 23.84 -8.23 3.54
CA GLU A 369 24.40 -9.14 4.53
C GLU A 369 23.61 -8.89 5.81
N ARG A 370 22.64 -9.76 6.09
CA ARG A 370 22.12 -9.89 7.45
C ARG A 370 23.04 -10.87 8.14
N ASP A 371 23.65 -10.44 9.24
CA ASP A 371 24.60 -11.20 10.07
C ASP A 371 23.94 -12.35 10.85
N THR A 372 23.06 -13.11 10.22
CA THR A 372 22.68 -14.45 10.67
C THR A 372 23.48 -15.43 9.83
N GLU A 373 24.54 -16.00 10.43
CA GLU A 373 25.66 -16.72 9.80
C GLU A 373 25.35 -17.83 8.78
N ASN A 374 24.10 -18.20 8.47
CA ASN A 374 23.85 -19.34 7.57
C ASN A 374 22.83 -19.15 6.45
N GLU A 375 22.31 -17.95 6.19
CA GLU A 375 21.55 -17.77 4.94
C GLU A 375 21.50 -16.32 4.46
N ARG A 376 22.26 -16.00 3.41
CA ARG A 376 22.08 -14.78 2.63
C ARG A 376 20.75 -14.88 1.90
N VAL A 377 19.66 -14.48 2.55
CA VAL A 377 18.39 -14.28 1.87
C VAL A 377 18.51 -12.99 1.07
N VAL A 378 18.78 -13.12 -0.22
CA VAL A 378 18.81 -12.00 -1.17
C VAL A 378 17.38 -11.50 -1.34
N ILE A 379 17.05 -10.40 -0.66
CA ILE A 379 15.73 -9.78 -0.70
C ILE A 379 15.73 -8.73 -1.79
N ASN A 380 15.56 -9.18 -3.03
CA ASN A 380 15.55 -8.28 -4.19
C ASN A 380 14.17 -8.17 -4.86
N GLN A 381 13.14 -8.81 -4.31
CA GLN A 381 11.82 -8.86 -4.95
C GLN A 381 10.71 -8.71 -3.91
N GLY A 382 9.98 -7.61 -3.99
CA GLY A 382 8.90 -7.34 -3.06
C GLY A 382 8.01 -6.19 -3.48
N VAL A 383 6.88 -6.10 -2.79
CA VAL A 383 5.89 -5.03 -2.94
C VAL A 383 5.72 -4.34 -1.60
N VAL A 384 5.72 -3.00 -1.62
CA VAL A 384 5.48 -2.17 -0.44
C VAL A 384 4.06 -1.64 -0.49
N PHE A 385 3.27 -1.92 0.55
CA PHE A 385 1.96 -1.34 0.77
C PHE A 385 2.07 -0.09 1.62
N ALA A 386 1.39 0.98 1.21
CA ALA A 386 1.33 2.21 1.97
C ALA A 386 0.51 2.04 3.25
N ARG A 387 0.89 2.79 4.29
CA ARG A 387 -0.02 3.01 5.43
C ARG A 387 -1.23 3.83 4.98
N SER A 388 -2.37 3.63 5.63
CA SER A 388 -3.59 4.40 5.36
C SER A 388 -3.54 5.76 6.05
N LEU A 389 -3.83 6.84 5.31
CA LEU A 389 -3.83 8.22 5.83
C LEU A 389 -5.09 8.56 6.65
N TYR A 390 -6.21 7.88 6.40
CA TYR A 390 -7.56 8.27 6.86
C TYR A 390 -7.88 8.07 8.36
N VAL A 391 -6.91 7.68 9.18
CA VAL A 391 -7.19 7.17 10.54
C VAL A 391 -7.17 8.25 11.62
N THR A 392 -6.81 9.49 11.33
CA THR A 392 -6.38 10.42 12.39
C THR A 392 -7.34 11.52 12.79
N GLU A 393 -8.34 11.89 11.97
CA GLU A 393 -9.07 13.14 12.23
C GLU A 393 -10.59 12.96 12.40
N ASN A 394 -11.27 12.17 11.57
CA ASN A 394 -12.75 12.13 11.59
C ASN A 394 -13.38 11.11 12.55
N ALA A 395 -12.64 10.08 12.98
CA ALA A 395 -13.20 9.03 13.84
C ALA A 395 -13.64 9.55 15.24
N ASN A 396 -13.08 10.68 15.69
CA ASN A 396 -13.39 11.25 17.00
C ASN A 396 -14.46 12.37 16.95
N ALA A 397 -14.72 12.97 15.78
CA ALA A 397 -15.61 14.12 15.67
C ALA A 397 -17.10 13.73 15.63
N ASN A 398 -17.43 12.54 15.13
CA ASN A 398 -18.81 12.15 14.83
C ASN A 398 -19.28 10.88 15.57
N ALA A 399 -18.83 10.65 16.81
CA ALA A 399 -19.30 9.52 17.62
C ALA A 399 -20.82 9.53 17.91
N ASN A 400 -21.51 10.64 17.63
CA ASN A 400 -22.94 10.82 17.85
C ASN A 400 -23.78 10.80 16.57
N ALA A 401 -23.16 10.70 15.38
CA ALA A 401 -23.91 10.54 14.14
C ALA A 401 -24.23 9.05 13.94
N SER A 402 -25.51 8.69 14.07
CA SER A 402 -26.04 7.37 13.67
C SER A 402 -25.87 7.08 12.19
N ASP A 403 -25.48 8.09 11.40
CA ASP A 403 -25.00 7.94 10.04
C ASP A 403 -23.53 7.48 10.09
N THR A 404 -23.35 6.27 10.63
CA THR A 404 -22.18 5.43 10.43
C THR A 404 -22.13 5.06 8.96
N THR A 405 -21.81 6.03 8.11
CA THR A 405 -21.08 5.80 6.87
C THR A 405 -19.75 5.19 7.29
N LEU A 406 -19.84 3.89 7.61
CA LEU A 406 -18.78 2.98 8.00
C LEU A 406 -17.61 3.36 7.11
N LEU A 407 -16.51 3.79 7.71
CA LEU A 407 -15.25 3.88 6.99
C LEU A 407 -15.07 2.49 6.38
N LYS A 408 -15.36 2.35 5.08
CA LYS A 408 -15.40 1.04 4.44
C LYS A 408 -14.02 0.45 4.64
N ARG A 409 -13.96 -0.69 5.34
CA ARG A 409 -12.73 -1.47 5.47
C ARG A 409 -12.15 -1.61 4.06
N ALA A 410 -10.87 -1.34 3.88
CA ALA A 410 -10.25 -1.48 2.58
C ALA A 410 -10.00 -2.96 2.26
N TRP A 411 -9.78 -3.76 3.31
CA TRP A 411 -9.52 -5.19 3.23
C TRP A 411 -10.10 -5.97 4.40
N ASN A 412 -10.28 -7.27 4.18
CA ASN A 412 -10.70 -8.27 5.14
C ASN A 412 -9.54 -9.25 5.42
N ALA A 413 -9.66 -9.98 6.53
CA ALA A 413 -8.68 -10.98 6.94
C ALA A 413 -9.40 -12.25 7.39
N GLN A 414 -8.87 -13.41 7.04
CA GLN A 414 -9.36 -14.72 7.49
C GLN A 414 -8.20 -15.66 7.79
N ILE A 415 -8.38 -16.57 8.76
CA ILE A 415 -7.42 -17.65 9.03
C ILE A 415 -7.55 -18.68 7.91
N GLU A 416 -6.51 -18.83 7.08
CA GLU A 416 -6.46 -19.86 6.03
C GLU A 416 -5.99 -21.20 6.59
N SER A 417 -4.99 -21.18 7.48
CA SER A 417 -4.50 -22.37 8.18
C SER A 417 -3.90 -21.98 9.53
N GLN A 418 -3.93 -22.91 10.49
CA GLN A 418 -3.34 -22.72 11.80
C GLN A 418 -2.88 -24.05 12.40
N ASP A 419 -1.67 -24.06 12.93
CA ASP A 419 -1.13 -25.14 13.76
C ASP A 419 -0.70 -24.59 15.14
N GLU A 420 -0.06 -25.44 15.96
CA GLU A 420 0.42 -25.06 17.29
C GLU A 420 1.36 -23.84 17.26
N LYS A 421 2.27 -23.77 16.29
CA LYS A 421 3.35 -22.79 16.23
C LYS A 421 3.13 -21.69 15.20
N THR A 422 2.32 -21.95 14.18
CA THR A 422 2.18 -21.09 13.00
C THR A 422 0.73 -20.79 12.66
N GLN A 423 0.51 -19.68 11.95
CA GLN A 423 -0.80 -19.24 11.46
C GLN A 423 -0.61 -18.61 10.08
N THR A 424 -1.46 -18.95 9.12
CA THR A 424 -1.50 -18.28 7.81
C THR A 424 -2.79 -17.49 7.71
N ILE A 425 -2.67 -16.19 7.41
CA ILE A 425 -3.79 -15.25 7.36
C ILE A 425 -3.92 -14.75 5.93
N LEU A 426 -5.04 -15.04 5.30
CA LEU A 426 -5.36 -14.54 3.98
C LEU A 426 -5.98 -13.14 4.09
N LEU A 427 -5.38 -12.17 3.40
CA LEU A 427 -5.86 -10.80 3.25
C LEU A 427 -6.45 -10.62 1.85
N THR A 428 -7.69 -10.16 1.79
CA THR A 428 -8.45 -9.89 0.56
C THR A 428 -8.97 -8.46 0.59
N SER A 429 -9.08 -7.80 -0.56
CA SER A 429 -9.71 -6.49 -0.58
C SER A 429 -11.20 -6.60 -0.29
N SER A 430 -11.76 -5.64 0.45
CA SER A 430 -13.17 -5.71 0.84
C SER A 430 -14.11 -5.59 -0.36
N GLU A 431 -13.70 -4.84 -1.40
CA GLU A 431 -14.44 -4.77 -2.66
C GLU A 431 -14.44 -6.11 -3.40
N TYR A 432 -13.35 -6.87 -3.38
CA TYR A 432 -13.31 -8.21 -3.96
C TYR A 432 -14.30 -9.14 -3.26
N ASP A 433 -14.25 -9.21 -1.92
CA ASP A 433 -15.14 -10.08 -1.15
C ASP A 433 -16.61 -9.68 -1.29
N ARG A 434 -16.88 -8.37 -1.33
CA ARG A 434 -18.24 -7.81 -1.45
C ARG A 434 -18.97 -8.29 -2.72
N PHE A 435 -18.26 -8.41 -3.84
CA PHE A 435 -18.85 -8.74 -5.13
C PHE A 435 -18.51 -10.15 -5.63
N LEU A 436 -17.70 -10.93 -4.88
CA LEU A 436 -17.24 -12.25 -5.31
C LEU A 436 -18.39 -13.19 -5.66
N THR A 437 -19.35 -13.37 -4.75
CA THR A 437 -20.46 -14.31 -4.93
C THR A 437 -21.36 -13.91 -6.11
N GLN A 438 -21.70 -12.63 -6.25
CA GLN A 438 -22.51 -12.10 -7.34
C GLN A 438 -21.78 -12.26 -8.69
N THR A 439 -20.47 -11.97 -8.71
CA THR A 439 -19.65 -12.12 -9.90
C THR A 439 -19.61 -13.56 -10.36
N LEU A 440 -19.37 -14.52 -9.44
CA LEU A 440 -19.39 -15.95 -9.76
C LEU A 440 -20.76 -16.43 -10.23
N LYS A 441 -21.85 -15.95 -9.61
CA LYS A 441 -23.23 -16.28 -10.03
C LYS A 441 -23.50 -15.83 -11.47
N ILE A 442 -23.17 -14.58 -11.81
CA ILE A 442 -23.34 -14.05 -13.17
C ILE A 442 -22.40 -14.78 -14.14
N SER A 443 -21.14 -15.01 -13.77
CA SER A 443 -20.18 -15.74 -14.61
C SER A 443 -20.73 -17.12 -15.00
N ASN A 444 -21.28 -17.86 -14.03
CA ASN A 444 -21.92 -19.15 -14.27
C ASN A 444 -23.16 -19.06 -15.18
N LEU A 445 -24.01 -18.04 -15.00
CA LEU A 445 -25.19 -17.81 -15.88
C LEU A 445 -24.79 -17.62 -17.35
N TRP A 446 -23.62 -17.06 -17.59
CA TRP A 446 -23.09 -16.78 -18.93
C TRP A 446 -21.98 -17.77 -19.35
N ASN A 447 -21.83 -18.92 -18.68
CA ASN A 447 -20.80 -19.94 -18.97
C ASN A 447 -19.38 -19.35 -19.11
N ASP A 448 -19.01 -18.41 -18.23
CA ASP A 448 -17.71 -17.71 -18.23
C ASP A 448 -17.37 -16.95 -19.53
N THR A 449 -18.35 -16.65 -20.39
CA THR A 449 -18.12 -15.93 -21.65
C THR A 449 -17.85 -14.43 -21.46
N ILE A 450 -18.15 -13.88 -20.28
CA ILE A 450 -17.95 -12.47 -19.92
C ILE A 450 -16.78 -12.37 -18.94
N ASP A 451 -15.86 -11.44 -19.19
CA ASP A 451 -14.76 -11.13 -18.27
C ASP A 451 -15.29 -10.73 -16.89
N ALA A 452 -14.73 -11.31 -15.82
CA ALA A 452 -15.17 -11.08 -14.45
C ALA A 452 -15.09 -9.60 -14.02
N ASN A 453 -14.16 -8.82 -14.58
CA ASN A 453 -14.07 -7.39 -14.35
C ASN A 453 -15.14 -6.60 -15.10
N VAL A 454 -15.64 -7.08 -16.24
CA VAL A 454 -16.83 -6.49 -16.88
C VAL A 454 -18.07 -6.74 -16.02
N ILE A 455 -18.21 -7.95 -15.48
CA ILE A 455 -19.28 -8.28 -14.52
C ILE A 455 -19.18 -7.38 -13.28
N TYR A 456 -17.98 -7.20 -12.72
CA TYR A 456 -17.73 -6.30 -11.61
C TYR A 456 -18.19 -4.87 -11.90
N VAL A 457 -17.78 -4.30 -13.04
CA VAL A 457 -18.16 -2.93 -13.41
C VAL A 457 -19.67 -2.81 -13.59
N ALA A 458 -20.32 -3.81 -14.21
CA ALA A 458 -21.78 -3.86 -14.29
C ALA A 458 -22.43 -3.91 -12.90
N LEU A 459 -21.92 -4.73 -11.98
CA LEU A 459 -22.38 -4.78 -10.59
C LEU A 459 -22.15 -3.44 -9.87
N CYS A 460 -21.05 -2.73 -10.12
CA CYS A 460 -20.84 -1.39 -9.56
C CYS A 460 -21.88 -0.39 -10.07
N LEU A 461 -22.18 -0.40 -11.37
CA LEU A 461 -23.19 0.47 -11.98
C LEU A 461 -24.62 0.12 -11.55
N SER A 462 -24.86 -1.15 -11.17
CA SER A 462 -26.13 -1.67 -10.68
C SER A 462 -26.18 -1.84 -9.15
N ASN A 463 -25.22 -1.28 -8.41
CA ASN A 463 -25.20 -1.30 -6.93
C ASN A 463 -25.17 -2.68 -6.27
N GLY A 464 -24.68 -3.67 -6.99
CA GLY A 464 -24.67 -5.07 -6.60
C GLY A 464 -25.98 -5.80 -6.86
N ASP A 465 -26.97 -5.15 -7.47
CA ASP A 465 -28.18 -5.81 -7.97
C ASP A 465 -27.81 -6.75 -9.13
N VAL A 466 -27.95 -8.04 -8.87
CA VAL A 466 -27.59 -9.11 -9.81
C VAL A 466 -28.49 -9.11 -11.05
N GLU A 467 -29.78 -8.82 -10.88
CA GLU A 467 -30.74 -8.84 -11.98
C GLU A 467 -30.49 -7.66 -12.93
N GLN A 468 -30.35 -6.45 -12.38
CA GLN A 468 -30.03 -5.26 -13.17
C GLN A 468 -28.68 -5.41 -13.87
N ALA A 469 -27.65 -5.91 -13.18
CA ALA A 469 -26.34 -6.17 -13.79
C ALA A 469 -26.45 -7.19 -14.93
N THR A 470 -27.24 -8.25 -14.74
CA THR A 470 -27.46 -9.28 -15.78
C THR A 470 -28.18 -8.71 -17.00
N GLN A 471 -29.22 -7.89 -16.79
CA GLN A 471 -29.93 -7.20 -17.88
C GLN A 471 -29.00 -6.25 -18.65
N LEU A 472 -28.18 -5.48 -17.93
CA LEU A 472 -27.18 -4.58 -18.51
C LEU A 472 -26.16 -5.34 -19.37
N LEU A 473 -25.65 -6.46 -18.87
CA LEU A 473 -24.72 -7.33 -19.59
C LEU A 473 -25.37 -7.97 -20.82
N GLY A 474 -26.65 -8.36 -20.74
CA GLY A 474 -27.40 -8.86 -21.91
C GLY A 474 -27.52 -7.82 -23.01
N ARG A 475 -27.86 -6.57 -22.65
CA ARG A 475 -27.88 -5.43 -23.59
C ARG A 475 -26.50 -5.16 -24.19
N PHE A 476 -25.44 -5.24 -23.38
CA PHE A 476 -24.07 -5.09 -23.85
C PHE A 476 -23.69 -6.17 -24.88
N LEU A 477 -24.02 -7.43 -24.63
CA LEU A 477 -23.73 -8.52 -25.56
C LEU A 477 -24.48 -8.35 -26.87
N PHE A 478 -25.75 -7.93 -26.84
CA PHE A 478 -26.50 -7.58 -28.05
C PHE A 478 -25.88 -6.39 -28.79
N TRP A 479 -25.52 -5.33 -28.08
CA TRP A 479 -24.87 -4.16 -28.68
C TRP A 479 -23.54 -4.53 -29.36
N LYS A 480 -22.76 -5.45 -28.76
CA LYS A 480 -21.48 -5.92 -29.29
C LYS A 480 -21.59 -6.69 -30.61
N THR A 481 -22.76 -7.24 -30.96
CA THR A 481 -22.94 -7.98 -32.24
C THR A 481 -23.18 -7.07 -33.43
N VAL A 482 -23.55 -5.80 -33.23
CA VAL A 482 -23.74 -4.82 -34.30
C VAL A 482 -22.37 -4.39 -34.86
N ASP A 483 -22.14 -4.57 -36.16
CA ASP A 483 -20.81 -4.37 -36.77
C ASP A 483 -20.29 -2.93 -36.67
N ASP A 484 -21.17 -1.93 -36.73
CA ASP A 484 -20.81 -0.52 -36.58
C ASP A 484 -20.12 -0.23 -35.23
N ASN A 485 -20.52 -0.93 -34.18
CA ASN A 485 -19.96 -0.76 -32.84
C ASN A 485 -18.53 -1.31 -32.72
N LYS A 486 -18.18 -2.32 -33.53
CA LYS A 486 -16.79 -2.82 -33.61
C LYS A 486 -15.87 -1.76 -34.20
N ASN A 487 -16.34 -1.04 -35.22
CA ASN A 487 -15.59 0.05 -35.85
C ASN A 487 -15.41 1.22 -34.88
N LEU A 488 -16.45 1.58 -34.12
CA LEU A 488 -16.37 2.60 -33.07
C LEU A 488 -15.30 2.26 -32.03
N PHE A 489 -15.27 1.01 -31.54
CA PHE A 489 -14.24 0.57 -30.60
C PHE A 489 -12.83 0.66 -31.19
N ALA A 490 -12.63 0.21 -32.44
CA ALA A 490 -11.34 0.29 -33.10
C ALA A 490 -10.82 1.73 -33.17
N GLN A 491 -11.71 2.69 -33.48
CA GLN A 491 -11.38 4.12 -33.54
C GLN A 491 -10.99 4.70 -32.17
N CYS A 492 -11.70 4.34 -31.11
CA CYS A 492 -11.47 4.87 -29.76
C CYS A 492 -10.40 4.10 -28.97
N SER A 493 -10.02 2.88 -29.37
CA SER A 493 -9.10 2.01 -28.63
C SER A 493 -7.77 2.68 -28.25
N ASN A 494 -7.22 3.50 -29.15
CA ASN A 494 -5.97 4.23 -28.94
C ASN A 494 -6.05 5.24 -27.76
N GLN A 495 -7.25 5.74 -27.44
CA GLN A 495 -7.45 6.65 -26.30
C GLN A 495 -7.32 5.93 -24.96
N PHE A 496 -7.67 4.63 -24.90
CA PHE A 496 -7.63 3.85 -23.67
C PHE A 496 -6.24 3.30 -23.32
N THR A 497 -5.32 3.25 -24.29
CA THR A 497 -3.99 2.61 -24.16
C THR A 497 -3.15 3.11 -22.99
N HIS A 498 -3.47 4.30 -22.47
CA HIS A 498 -2.77 4.92 -21.34
C HIS A 498 -3.46 4.74 -19.98
N PHE A 499 -4.71 4.27 -19.93
CA PHE A 499 -5.55 4.39 -18.74
C PHE A 499 -6.05 3.06 -18.21
N CYS A 500 -6.67 2.22 -19.05
CA CYS A 500 -7.24 0.94 -18.66
C CYS A 500 -6.77 -0.17 -19.58
N TRP A 501 -6.11 -1.17 -18.98
CA TRP A 501 -5.49 -2.26 -19.73
C TRP A 501 -6.41 -3.46 -19.98
N ASN A 502 -7.64 -3.44 -19.46
CA ASN A 502 -8.63 -4.48 -19.76
C ASN A 502 -9.49 -4.02 -20.94
N PRO A 503 -9.28 -4.55 -22.17
CA PRO A 503 -10.00 -4.11 -23.36
C PRO A 503 -11.50 -4.42 -23.28
N HIS A 504 -11.90 -5.46 -22.53
CA HIS A 504 -13.31 -5.81 -22.35
C HIS A 504 -14.03 -4.78 -21.48
N VAL A 505 -13.37 -4.27 -20.43
CA VAL A 505 -13.90 -3.17 -19.61
C VAL A 505 -14.01 -1.88 -20.44
N ASN A 506 -13.02 -1.56 -21.26
CA ASN A 506 -13.08 -0.39 -22.14
C ASN A 506 -14.26 -0.45 -23.11
N LEU A 507 -14.43 -1.61 -23.76
CA LEU A 507 -15.55 -1.86 -24.67
C LEU A 507 -16.90 -1.74 -23.94
N PHE A 508 -17.00 -2.26 -22.72
CA PHE A 508 -18.20 -2.15 -21.90
C PHE A 508 -18.52 -0.69 -21.52
N LEU A 509 -17.51 0.10 -21.17
CA LEU A 509 -17.72 1.51 -20.80
C LEU A 509 -18.11 2.39 -21.99
N LEU A 510 -17.62 2.08 -23.19
CA LEU A 510 -18.10 2.71 -24.43
C LEU A 510 -19.58 2.40 -24.70
N PHE A 511 -19.99 1.15 -24.49
CA PHE A 511 -21.41 0.78 -24.56
C PHE A 511 -22.27 1.57 -23.57
N VAL A 512 -21.81 1.73 -22.32
CA VAL A 512 -22.53 2.50 -21.30
C VAL A 512 -22.69 3.96 -21.70
N GLU A 513 -21.69 4.54 -22.35
CA GLU A 513 -21.75 5.90 -22.89
C GLU A 513 -22.71 6.01 -24.09
N ASP A 514 -22.57 5.15 -25.09
CA ASP A 514 -23.37 5.16 -26.33
C ASP A 514 -24.87 4.99 -26.05
N THR A 515 -25.21 4.12 -25.11
CA THR A 515 -26.60 3.80 -24.81
C THR A 515 -27.26 4.74 -23.80
N CYS A 516 -26.53 5.75 -23.31
CA CYS A 516 -27.00 6.69 -22.29
C CYS A 516 -27.68 6.00 -21.10
N VAL A 517 -27.21 4.81 -20.70
CA VAL A 517 -27.84 4.02 -19.62
C VAL A 517 -27.80 4.74 -18.27
N LEU A 518 -26.98 5.79 -18.15
CA LEU A 518 -26.85 6.65 -16.98
C LEU A 518 -27.29 8.10 -17.27
N PRO A 519 -28.55 8.35 -17.70
CA PRO A 519 -28.96 9.68 -18.19
C PRO A 519 -28.96 10.74 -17.08
N ASN A 520 -28.88 10.32 -15.81
CA ASN A 520 -28.99 11.18 -14.63
C ASN A 520 -27.69 11.28 -13.82
N SER A 521 -26.52 10.92 -14.39
CA SER A 521 -25.25 11.18 -13.69
C SER A 521 -25.00 12.69 -13.64
N PRO A 522 -24.89 13.33 -12.46
CA PRO A 522 -24.65 14.77 -12.34
C PRO A 522 -23.26 15.19 -12.83
N VAL A 523 -22.38 14.24 -13.14
CA VAL A 523 -21.12 14.48 -13.83
C VAL A 523 -21.14 13.71 -15.15
N ALA A 524 -21.17 14.44 -16.25
CA ALA A 524 -21.01 13.89 -17.60
C ALA A 524 -19.55 13.48 -17.81
N LEU A 525 -19.17 12.32 -17.25
CA LEU A 525 -17.89 11.70 -17.58
C LEU A 525 -18.02 10.98 -18.93
N ASP A 526 -16.99 11.05 -19.77
CA ASP A 526 -16.90 10.21 -20.98
C ASP A 526 -16.43 8.78 -20.63
N ALA A 527 -16.45 7.84 -21.58
CA ALA A 527 -15.97 6.47 -21.34
C ALA A 527 -14.49 6.40 -20.95
N VAL A 528 -13.63 7.29 -21.47
CA VAL A 528 -12.19 7.30 -21.17
C VAL A 528 -11.94 7.72 -19.72
N GLN A 529 -12.63 8.75 -19.25
CA GLN A 529 -12.60 9.21 -17.87
C GLN A 529 -13.16 8.15 -16.93
N ARG A 530 -14.26 7.49 -17.28
CA ARG A 530 -14.78 6.34 -16.50
C ARG A 530 -13.78 5.19 -16.47
N ALA A 531 -13.16 4.83 -17.58
CA ALA A 531 -12.18 3.75 -17.65
C ALA A 531 -10.94 4.08 -16.83
N THR A 532 -10.51 5.34 -16.86
CA THR A 532 -9.43 5.86 -16.01
C THR A 532 -9.82 5.70 -14.54
N LEU A 533 -11.03 6.10 -14.16
CA LEU A 533 -11.52 5.99 -12.80
C LEU A 533 -11.53 4.53 -12.31
N PHE A 534 -12.11 3.61 -13.08
CA PHE A 534 -12.13 2.19 -12.73
C PHE A 534 -10.75 1.55 -12.72
N SER A 535 -9.80 2.06 -13.51
CA SER A 535 -8.42 1.57 -13.49
C SER A 535 -7.63 2.09 -12.30
N LEU A 536 -7.87 3.34 -11.89
CA LEU A 536 -7.30 3.92 -10.68
C LEU A 536 -7.90 3.28 -9.41
N ALA A 537 -9.22 3.06 -9.43
CA ALA A 537 -9.91 2.28 -8.41
C ALA A 537 -9.49 0.81 -8.42
N GLY A 538 -9.07 0.35 -9.59
CA GLY A 538 -8.52 -0.97 -9.84
C GLY A 538 -9.58 -2.06 -9.91
N LEU A 539 -9.26 -3.07 -10.71
CA LEU A 539 -10.16 -4.15 -11.08
C LEU A 539 -9.87 -5.38 -10.21
N PRO A 540 -10.82 -5.87 -9.40
CA PRO A 540 -10.51 -6.82 -8.35
C PRO A 540 -10.18 -8.23 -8.83
N TYR A 541 -10.46 -8.59 -10.09
CA TYR A 541 -10.25 -9.94 -10.64
C TYR A 541 -9.04 -9.99 -11.58
N VAL A 542 -8.32 -11.12 -11.56
CA VAL A 542 -7.28 -11.42 -12.55
C VAL A 542 -8.01 -11.75 -13.86
N SER A 543 -7.70 -11.05 -14.95
CA SER A 543 -8.19 -11.45 -16.27
C SER A 543 -7.68 -12.84 -16.60
N LYS A 544 -8.57 -13.73 -17.06
CA LYS A 544 -8.20 -15.08 -17.51
C LYS A 544 -7.26 -15.02 -18.73
#